data_AF-A0A3A8ZBI5-F1
#
_entry.id   AF-A0A3A8ZBI5-F1
#
_cell.length_a   1.000
_cell.length_b   1.000
_cell.length_c   1.000
_cell.angle_alpha   90.00
_cell.angle_beta   90.00
_cell.angle_gamma   90.00
#
_symmetry.space_group_name_H-M   'P 1'
#
loop_
_entity.id
_entity.type
_entity.pdbx_description
1 polymer ?
#
loop_
_entity_poly.entity_id
_entity_poly.type
_entity_poly.pdbx_seq_one_letter_code
_entity_poly.pdbx_strand_id
1 'polypeptide(L)'
;MRLDYRTEEFQKVSVCGIVCDFSDMRIDRSTVPKDRYQYEVADDDESQGEPSRVKLGIMVNFLGTLISDVPLLLGSDGVLWLDDGEFLYL
;
A
#
# COMPACT_ATOMS: atom_id res chain seq x y z
N MET A 1 2.51 -15.10 5.31
CA MET A 1 3.52 -15.47 4.30
C MET A 1 3.93 -14.19 3.58
N ARG A 2 5.19 -14.07 3.12
CA ARG A 2 5.61 -12.95 2.25
C ARG A 2 5.92 -13.49 0.86
N LEU A 3 5.48 -12.80 -0.17
CA LEU A 3 5.68 -13.17 -1.57
C LEU A 3 6.86 -12.42 -2.18
N ASP A 4 7.47 -13.00 -3.22
CA ASP A 4 8.54 -12.35 -3.97
C ASP A 4 7.93 -11.33 -4.94
N TYR A 5 8.37 -10.09 -4.82
CA TYR A 5 7.96 -8.96 -5.66
C TYR A 5 8.07 -9.28 -7.16
N ARG A 6 9.07 -10.08 -7.56
CA ARG A 6 9.37 -10.35 -8.98
C ARG A 6 8.41 -11.34 -9.63
N THR A 7 7.64 -12.07 -8.83
CA THR A 7 6.69 -13.09 -9.30
C THR A 7 5.24 -12.75 -8.98
N GLU A 8 5.02 -11.74 -8.14
CA GLU A 8 3.68 -11.31 -7.75
C GLU A 8 2.97 -10.59 -8.91
N GLU A 9 1.68 -10.86 -9.05
CA GLU A 9 0.80 -10.10 -9.94
C GLU A 9 0.19 -8.92 -9.16
N PHE A 10 0.53 -7.69 -9.56
CA PHE A 10 0.03 -6.48 -8.92
C PHE A 10 -1.16 -5.90 -9.67
N GLN A 11 -2.17 -5.46 -8.92
CA GLN A 11 -3.25 -4.61 -9.40
C GLN A 11 -2.77 -3.16 -9.41
N LYS A 12 -3.07 -2.42 -10.48
CA LYS A 12 -2.81 -0.98 -10.52
C LYS A 12 -3.86 -0.24 -9.71
N VAL A 13 -3.40 0.72 -8.91
CA VAL A 13 -4.24 1.62 -8.12
C VAL A 13 -3.72 3.06 -8.23
N SER A 14 -4.58 4.04 -7.99
CA SER A 14 -4.19 5.43 -7.77
C SER A 14 -4.32 5.76 -6.29
N VAL A 15 -3.27 6.29 -5.67
CA VAL A 15 -3.24 6.74 -4.28
C VAL A 15 -2.90 8.22 -4.26
N CYS A 16 -3.86 9.07 -3.90
CA CYS A 16 -3.76 10.53 -3.96
C CYS A 16 -3.29 11.03 -5.35
N GLY A 17 -3.77 10.40 -6.43
CA GLY A 17 -3.37 10.71 -7.81
C GLY A 17 -2.04 10.09 -8.27
N ILE A 18 -1.33 9.37 -7.41
CA ILE A 18 -0.08 8.67 -7.74
C ILE A 18 -0.41 7.22 -8.11
N VAL A 19 0.01 6.77 -9.30
CA VAL A 19 -0.17 5.38 -9.72
C VAL A 19 0.80 4.48 -8.97
N CYS A 20 0.28 3.41 -8.37
CA CYS A 20 1.01 2.44 -7.57
C CYS A 20 0.65 1.00 -7.98
N ASP A 21 1.51 0.06 -7.60
CA ASP A 21 1.28 -1.38 -7.66
C ASP A 21 0.75 -1.85 -6.31
N PHE A 22 -0.39 -2.56 -6.31
CA PHE A 22 -1.04 -3.07 -5.11
C PHE A 22 -1.19 -4.60 -5.16
N SER A 23 -0.99 -5.26 -4.03
CA SER A 23 -1.30 -6.67 -3.82
C SER A 23 -1.92 -6.83 -2.43
N ASP A 24 -2.94 -7.68 -2.29
CA ASP A 24 -3.54 -8.04 -1.00
C ASP A 24 -2.62 -8.93 -0.15
N MET A 25 -1.47 -9.33 -0.69
CA MET A 25 -0.45 -10.12 -0.02
C MET A 25 0.68 -9.25 0.53
N ARG A 26 1.38 -9.76 1.55
CA ARG A 26 2.62 -9.12 2.01
C ARG A 26 3.75 -9.43 1.05
N ILE A 27 4.49 -8.40 0.64
CA ILE A 27 5.68 -8.57 -0.22
C ILE A 27 6.96 -8.53 0.61
N ASP A 28 7.91 -9.40 0.28
CA ASP A 28 9.25 -9.37 0.86
C ASP A 28 10.02 -8.14 0.37
N ARG A 29 10.24 -7.20 1.29
CA ARG A 29 10.99 -5.96 1.03
C ARG A 29 12.37 -6.19 0.43
N SER A 30 13.02 -7.33 0.72
CA SER A 30 14.34 -7.65 0.19
C SER A 30 14.33 -7.94 -1.32
N THR A 31 13.15 -8.24 -1.87
CA THR A 31 12.93 -8.54 -3.29
C THR A 31 12.46 -7.33 -4.11
N VAL A 32 12.06 -6.24 -3.43
CA VAL A 32 11.64 -4.97 -4.05
C VAL A 32 12.89 -4.21 -4.55
N PRO A 33 12.87 -3.64 -5.78
CA PRO A 33 13.94 -2.78 -6.27
C PRO A 33 14.25 -1.61 -5.33
N LYS A 34 15.54 -1.24 -5.21
CA LYS A 34 16.01 -0.23 -4.24
C LYS A 34 15.50 1.19 -4.52
N ASP A 35 15.09 1.45 -5.76
CA ASP A 35 14.53 2.70 -6.25
C ASP A 35 13.00 2.78 -6.11
N ARG A 36 12.36 1.74 -5.56
CA ARG A 36 10.92 1.70 -5.26
C ARG A 36 10.63 1.81 -3.77
N TYR A 37 9.44 2.31 -3.46
CA TYR A 37 8.98 2.57 -2.11
C TYR A 37 7.88 1.59 -1.73
N GLN A 38 8.10 0.81 -0.68
CA GLN A 38 7.11 -0.13 -0.15
C GLN A 38 6.39 0.45 1.06
N TYR A 39 5.08 0.32 1.04
CA TYR A 39 4.15 0.64 2.12
C TYR A 39 3.16 -0.52 2.31
N GLU A 40 2.37 -0.45 3.37
CA GLU A 40 1.23 -1.30 3.64
C GLU A 40 -0.01 -0.43 3.77
N VAL A 41 -1.15 -0.96 3.33
CA VAL A 41 -2.47 -0.34 3.38
C VAL A 41 -3.29 -1.01 4.47
N ALA A 42 -4.05 -0.25 5.24
CA ALA A 42 -5.04 -0.77 6.17
C ALA A 42 -6.47 -0.46 5.72
N ASP A 43 -7.37 -1.38 6.03
CA ASP A 43 -8.80 -1.11 5.98
C ASP A 43 -9.25 -0.29 7.20
N ASP A 44 -10.48 0.19 7.17
CA ASP A 44 -11.13 0.81 8.30
C ASP A 44 -11.42 -0.19 9.44
N ASP A 45 -11.81 0.33 10.61
CA ASP A 45 -12.15 -0.50 11.77
C ASP A 45 -13.49 -1.24 11.59
N GLU A 46 -14.25 -0.92 10.53
CA GLU A 46 -15.50 -1.60 10.18
C GLU A 46 -15.27 -2.81 9.26
N SER A 47 -14.03 -3.05 8.84
CA SER A 47 -13.57 -4.17 8.01
C SER A 47 -14.42 -4.34 6.74
N GLN A 48 -14.83 -3.23 6.13
CA GLN A 48 -15.57 -3.26 4.86
C GLN A 48 -14.67 -3.40 3.64
N GLY A 49 -13.34 -3.48 3.86
CA GLY A 49 -12.34 -3.58 2.79
C GLY A 49 -11.98 -2.25 2.15
N GLU A 50 -12.45 -1.13 2.71
CA GLU A 50 -12.14 0.22 2.21
C GLU A 50 -10.78 0.70 2.76
N PRO A 51 -9.83 1.07 1.89
CA PRO A 51 -8.53 1.61 2.29
C PRO A 51 -8.67 2.90 3.11
N SER A 52 -8.17 2.90 4.35
CA SER A 52 -8.26 4.05 5.26
C SER A 52 -6.93 4.75 5.51
N ARG A 53 -5.82 4.00 5.47
CA ARG A 53 -4.49 4.55 5.77
C ARG A 53 -3.35 3.75 5.14
N VAL A 54 -2.26 4.46 4.83
CA VAL A 54 -1.00 3.90 4.31
C VAL A 54 0.13 4.16 5.30
N LYS A 55 0.94 3.13 5.60
CA LYS A 55 2.08 3.20 6.54
C LYS A 55 3.24 2.33 6.05
N LEU A 56 4.42 2.46 6.64
CA LEU A 56 5.56 1.55 6.36
C LEU A 56 5.36 0.12 6.90
N GLY A 57 4.41 -0.08 7.80
CA GLY A 57 4.08 -1.37 8.37
C GLY A 57 2.80 -1.30 9.21
N ILE A 58 1.96 -2.32 9.06
CA ILE A 58 0.62 -2.43 9.63
C ILE A 58 0.49 -3.80 10.28
N MET A 59 0.06 -3.82 11.54
CA MET A 59 -0.10 -5.06 12.31
C MET A 59 -1.57 -5.51 12.37
N VAL A 60 -2.48 -4.55 12.51
CA VAL A 60 -3.92 -4.76 12.61
C VAL A 60 -4.56 -4.14 11.37
N ASN A 61 -5.59 -4.79 10.84
CA ASN A 61 -6.34 -4.29 9.69
C ASN A 61 -5.49 -4.23 8.41
N PHE A 62 -4.58 -5.18 8.21
CA PHE A 62 -3.76 -5.22 6.99
C PHE A 62 -4.64 -5.56 5.79
N LEU A 63 -4.68 -4.64 4.82
CA LEU A 63 -5.40 -4.81 3.56
C LEU A 63 -4.49 -5.25 2.43
N GLY A 64 -3.25 -4.77 2.38
CA GLY A 64 -2.31 -5.13 1.31
C GLY A 64 -0.99 -4.39 1.35
N THR A 65 -0.10 -4.75 0.43
CA THR A 65 1.15 -4.05 0.14
C THR A 65 0.95 -3.07 -1.01
N LEU A 66 1.51 -1.87 -0.86
CA LEU A 66 1.55 -0.85 -1.90
C LEU A 66 3.00 -0.55 -2.29
N ILE A 67 3.33 -0.64 -3.57
CA ILE A 67 4.63 -0.28 -4.12
C ILE A 67 4.46 0.96 -5.01
N SER A 68 5.24 2.00 -4.73
CA SER A 68 5.24 3.23 -5.51
C SER A 68 6.62 3.50 -6.13
N ASP A 69 6.61 4.10 -7.32
CA ASP A 69 7.82 4.59 -7.99
C ASP A 69 8.32 5.92 -7.39
N VAL A 70 7.47 6.61 -6.61
CA VAL A 70 7.80 7.88 -5.94
C VAL A 70 7.46 7.78 -4.44
N PRO A 71 8.12 8.54 -3.57
CA PRO A 71 7.78 8.52 -2.16
C PRO A 71 6.40 9.14 -1.92
N LEU A 72 5.53 8.40 -1.23
CA LEU A 72 4.27 8.94 -0.72
C LEU A 72 4.54 9.86 0.47
N LEU A 73 3.77 10.94 0.55
CA LEU A 73 3.88 11.93 1.62
C LEU A 73 3.15 11.44 2.87
N LEU A 74 3.88 10.74 3.74
CA LEU A 74 3.37 10.39 5.06
C LEU A 74 3.36 11.62 5.98
N GLY A 75 2.35 11.70 6.85
CA GLY A 75 2.29 12.70 7.90
C GLY A 75 3.41 12.55 8.94
N SER A 76 3.48 13.49 9.89
CA SER A 76 4.49 13.47 10.97
C SER A 76 4.38 12.25 11.89
N ASP A 77 3.22 11.61 11.94
CA ASP A 77 2.93 10.37 12.65
C ASP A 77 3.32 9.11 11.85
N GLY A 78 3.85 9.27 10.63
CA GLY A 78 4.19 8.18 9.72
C GLY A 78 2.96 7.53 9.09
N VAL A 79 1.85 8.25 8.98
CA VAL A 79 0.59 7.79 8.39
C VAL A 79 0.18 8.73 7.25
N LEU A 80 -0.17 8.16 6.10
CA LEU A 80 -0.98 8.84 5.10
C LEU A 80 -2.42 8.37 5.31
N TRP A 81 -3.28 9.28 5.78
CA TRP A 81 -4.72 9.04 5.90
C TRP A 81 -5.35 9.23 4.53
N LEU A 82 -6.31 8.37 4.20
CA LEU A 82 -7.01 8.39 2.93
C LEU A 82 -8.46 8.82 3.17
N ASP A 83 -8.90 9.83 2.43
CA ASP A 83 -10.30 10.21 2.31
C ASP A 83 -10.97 9.48 1.12
N ASP A 84 -12.30 9.61 1.04
CA ASP A 84 -13.09 9.04 -0.05
C ASP A 84 -12.55 9.44 -1.44
N GLY A 85 -12.26 8.44 -2.26
CA GLY A 85 -11.76 8.63 -3.63
C GLY A 85 -10.25 8.89 -3.73
N GLU A 86 -9.50 8.88 -2.63
CA GLU A 86 -8.04 8.97 -2.66
C GLU A 86 -7.37 7.63 -2.95
N PHE A 87 -8.09 6.52 -2.81
CA PHE A 87 -7.64 5.20 -3.27
C PHE A 87 -8.60 4.69 -4.35
N LEU A 88 -8.10 4.50 -5.56
CA LEU A 88 -8.90 4.08 -6.72
C LEU A 88 -8.26 2.86 -7.38
N TYR A 89 -9.05 1.82 -7.62
CA TYR A 89 -8.63 0.70 -8.49
C TYR A 89 -8.68 1.14 -9.95
N LEU A 90 -7.64 0.81 -10.72
CA LEU A 90 -7.47 1.20 -12.14
C LEU A 90 -7.72 0.04 -13.11
#